data_AF-A0A0J9TN57-F1
#
_entry.id   AF-A0A0J9TN57-F1
#
_cell.length_a   1.000
_cell.length_b   1.000
_cell.length_c   1.000
_cell.angle_alpha   90.00
_cell.angle_beta   90.00
_cell.angle_gamma   90.00
#
_symmetry.space_group_name_H-M   'P 1'
#
loop_
_entity.id
_entity.type
_entity.pdbx_description
1 polymer ?
#
loop_
_entity_poly.entity_id
_entity_poly.type
_entity_poly.pdbx_seq_one_letter_code
_entity_poly.pdbx_strand_id
1 'polypeptide(L)'
;MYSQVQNVEIYEFFDDVEYYIKIAKNAEGNVELSKPDCIAALSAFEVKCDSFVKSSRTYITDEIGAKRICEQFIKLYYSLKDNNKCINKGDFDYNKCSKFLNYWINFKLRKSIKNGDSTFCNVYGHLDGQLTGNEKYNIYLGFIDDIDKDDLYKMNILYNLYVNYSELKTIINTTPQQLKRSLLPFSTECCTYYIQAKYICNDDNNKESMFCQKLKSFKSKYNDLYNKFDGKRSQFSDNLLKLEECPNNKIITTAVTGSIIGLIPLLGILYKVSELNIKL
;
A
#
# COMPACT_ATOMS: atom_id res chain seq x y z
N MET A 1 25.25 -4.08 15.09
CA MET A 1 24.38 -3.26 15.95
C MET A 1 23.59 -2.22 15.15
N TYR A 2 24.19 -1.50 14.20
CA TYR A 2 23.48 -0.54 13.33
C TYR A 2 22.40 -1.16 12.41
N SER A 3 22.64 -2.35 11.82
CA SER A 3 21.67 -2.98 10.89
C SER A 3 20.39 -3.50 11.56
N GLN A 4 20.44 -3.88 12.84
CA GLN A 4 19.26 -4.35 13.57
C GLN A 4 18.33 -3.20 13.99
N VAL A 5 18.88 -2.01 14.25
CA VAL A 5 18.09 -0.81 14.59
C VAL A 5 17.34 -0.28 13.35
N GLN A 6 17.98 -0.29 12.17
CA GLN A 6 17.33 0.10 10.91
C GLN A 6 16.15 -0.79 10.52
N ASN A 7 16.20 -2.10 10.79
CA ASN A 7 15.12 -3.03 10.40
C ASN A 7 13.88 -2.91 11.30
N VAL A 8 14.02 -2.42 12.55
CA VAL A 8 12.89 -2.21 13.46
C VAL A 8 12.01 -1.05 13.01
N GLU A 9 12.62 0.06 12.60
CA GLU A 9 11.92 1.32 12.33
C GLU A 9 11.06 1.30 11.04
N ILE A 10 11.48 0.57 10.00
CA ILE A 10 10.79 0.59 8.70
C ILE A 10 9.39 -0.03 8.74
N TYR A 11 9.11 -0.89 9.73
CA TYR A 11 7.81 -1.54 9.92
C TYR A 11 6.88 -0.81 10.88
N GLU A 12 7.29 0.30 11.51
CA GLU A 12 6.50 0.95 12.57
C GLU A 12 5.14 1.47 12.10
N PHE A 13 5.04 1.89 10.84
CA PHE A 13 3.76 2.34 10.29
C PHE A 13 2.71 1.23 10.26
N PHE A 14 3.10 -0.05 10.37
CA PHE A 14 2.15 -1.17 10.42
C PHE A 14 1.21 -1.15 11.61
N ASP A 15 1.56 -0.44 12.69
CA ASP A 15 0.67 -0.26 13.84
C ASP A 15 -0.62 0.48 13.45
N ASP A 16 -0.50 1.42 12.51
CA ASP A 16 -1.55 2.33 12.05
C ASP A 16 -1.88 2.13 10.55
N VAL A 17 -1.50 0.99 9.96
CA VAL A 17 -1.58 0.75 8.51
C VAL A 17 -2.97 0.88 7.91
N GLU A 18 -4.04 0.52 8.63
CA GLU A 18 -5.42 0.69 8.14
C GLU A 18 -5.73 2.16 7.82
N TYR A 19 -5.21 3.08 8.65
CA TYR A 19 -5.32 4.52 8.41
C TYR A 19 -4.56 4.90 7.13
N TYR A 20 -3.30 4.47 7.00
CA TYR A 20 -2.48 4.78 5.83
C TYR A 20 -3.06 4.20 4.53
N ILE A 21 -3.59 2.97 4.55
CA ILE A 21 -4.29 2.35 3.42
C ILE A 21 -5.48 3.21 2.98
N LYS A 22 -6.29 3.69 3.93
CA LYS A 22 -7.44 4.54 3.62
C LYS A 22 -7.01 5.82 2.90
N ILE A 23 -5.98 6.49 3.40
CA ILE A 23 -5.47 7.73 2.79
C ILE A 23 -4.87 7.44 1.41
N ALA A 24 -4.09 6.38 1.27
CA ALA A 24 -3.50 5.98 -0.01
C ALA A 24 -4.57 5.62 -1.06
N LYS A 25 -5.62 4.88 -0.69
CA LYS A 25 -6.74 4.59 -1.60
C LYS A 25 -7.41 5.85 -2.12
N ASN A 26 -7.59 6.86 -1.27
CA ASN A 26 -8.15 8.14 -1.70
C ASN A 26 -7.21 8.90 -2.64
N ALA A 27 -5.91 8.93 -2.35
CA ALA A 27 -4.91 9.58 -3.18
C ALA A 27 -4.72 8.88 -4.55
N GLU A 28 -4.86 7.55 -4.58
CA GLU A 28 -4.79 6.73 -5.79
C GLU A 28 -6.05 6.82 -6.65
N GLY A 29 -7.20 7.13 -6.03
CA GLY A 29 -8.48 7.28 -6.71
C GLY A 29 -8.69 8.65 -7.37
N ASN A 30 -9.85 8.77 -8.02
CA ASN A 30 -10.32 10.03 -8.62
C ASN A 30 -11.06 10.92 -7.61
N VAL A 31 -10.83 10.72 -6.30
CA VAL A 31 -11.48 11.53 -5.28
C VAL A 31 -10.95 12.96 -5.43
N GLU A 32 -11.84 13.90 -5.72
CA GLU A 32 -11.49 15.30 -5.81
C GLU A 32 -10.94 15.77 -4.45
N LEU A 33 -9.80 16.43 -4.51
CA LEU A 33 -9.23 17.10 -3.36
C LEU A 33 -10.19 18.21 -2.97
N SER A 34 -10.66 18.21 -1.73
CA SER A 34 -11.64 19.20 -1.27
C SER A 34 -11.02 20.52 -0.82
N LYS A 35 -9.69 20.64 -0.84
CA LYS A 35 -8.96 21.76 -0.23
C LYS A 35 -8.16 22.60 -1.24
N PRO A 36 -8.34 23.94 -1.24
CA PRO A 36 -7.70 24.86 -2.20
C PRO A 36 -6.17 24.76 -2.27
N ASP A 37 -5.48 24.66 -1.13
CA ASP A 37 -4.01 24.61 -1.11
C ASP A 37 -3.45 23.34 -1.75
N CYS A 38 -4.14 22.21 -1.58
CA CYS A 38 -3.76 20.94 -2.20
C CYS A 38 -4.06 20.95 -3.71
N ILE A 39 -5.18 21.55 -4.13
CA ILE A 39 -5.51 21.76 -5.54
C ILE A 39 -4.45 22.65 -6.19
N ALA A 40 -4.10 23.78 -5.56
CA ALA A 40 -3.09 24.72 -6.07
C ALA A 40 -1.69 24.09 -6.14
N ALA A 41 -1.33 23.27 -5.14
CA ALA A 41 -0.11 22.48 -5.17
C ALA A 41 -0.13 21.48 -6.34
N LEU A 42 -1.20 20.69 -6.51
CA LEU A 42 -1.29 19.69 -7.57
C LEU A 42 -1.18 20.32 -8.97
N SER A 43 -1.88 21.43 -9.22
CA SER A 43 -1.74 22.17 -10.49
C SER A 43 -0.32 22.70 -10.69
N ALA A 44 0.37 23.12 -9.62
CA ALA A 44 1.77 23.53 -9.71
C ALA A 44 2.73 22.35 -9.92
N PHE A 45 2.33 21.14 -9.54
CA PHE A 45 3.16 19.95 -9.63
C PHE A 45 2.92 19.10 -10.88
N GLU A 46 1.84 19.32 -11.64
CA GLU A 46 1.61 18.60 -12.90
C GLU A 46 2.81 18.74 -13.85
N VAL A 47 3.29 19.97 -14.05
CA VAL A 47 4.49 20.28 -14.85
C VAL A 47 5.77 19.67 -14.25
N LYS A 48 5.81 19.53 -12.92
CA LYS A 48 6.94 18.91 -12.20
C LYS A 48 6.95 17.39 -12.40
N CYS A 49 5.79 16.74 -12.41
CA CYS A 49 5.69 15.31 -12.73
C CYS A 49 6.07 15.04 -14.20
N ASP A 50 5.69 15.91 -15.13
CA ASP A 50 6.18 15.82 -16.52
C ASP A 50 7.70 15.97 -16.61
N SER A 51 8.26 16.92 -15.87
CA SER A 51 9.71 17.15 -15.82
C SER A 51 10.45 15.98 -15.18
N PHE A 52 9.87 15.35 -14.16
CA PHE A 52 10.38 14.15 -13.52
C PHE A 52 10.45 12.99 -14.51
N VAL A 53 9.38 12.72 -15.26
CA VAL A 53 9.36 11.66 -16.27
C VAL A 53 10.39 11.92 -17.36
N LYS A 54 10.46 13.16 -17.86
CA LYS A 54 11.44 13.55 -18.89
C LYS A 54 12.87 13.36 -18.43
N SER A 55 13.21 13.77 -17.22
CA SER A 55 14.56 13.61 -16.65
C SER A 55 14.86 12.13 -16.37
N SER A 56 13.87 11.34 -15.98
CA SER A 56 14.04 9.91 -15.63
C SER A 56 13.91 8.94 -16.80
N ARG A 57 13.70 9.43 -18.04
CA ARG A 57 13.40 8.63 -19.23
C ARG A 57 14.36 7.46 -19.47
N THR A 58 15.65 7.64 -19.19
CA THR A 58 16.66 6.58 -19.37
C THR A 58 16.52 5.44 -18.37
N TYR A 59 15.83 5.65 -17.26
CA TYR A 59 15.69 4.72 -16.13
C TYR A 59 14.29 4.15 -15.96
N ILE A 60 13.27 4.73 -16.59
CA ILE A 60 11.88 4.26 -16.52
C ILE A 60 11.50 3.44 -17.77
N THR A 61 10.58 2.49 -17.57
CA THR A 61 9.98 1.67 -18.65
C THR A 61 8.53 2.04 -18.92
N ASP A 62 7.87 2.71 -17.98
CA ASP A 62 6.48 3.14 -18.07
C ASP A 62 6.36 4.62 -17.68
N GLU A 63 6.47 5.50 -18.68
CA GLU A 63 6.40 6.96 -18.49
C GLU A 63 5.04 7.40 -17.94
N ILE A 64 3.94 6.79 -18.42
CA ILE A 64 2.57 7.12 -18.00
C ILE A 64 2.36 6.70 -16.54
N GLY A 65 2.77 5.48 -16.18
CA GLY A 65 2.73 4.99 -14.81
C GLY A 65 3.58 5.84 -13.88
N ALA A 66 4.81 6.21 -14.28
CA ALA A 66 5.69 7.06 -13.49
C ALA A 66 5.06 8.44 -13.23
N LYS A 67 4.49 9.10 -14.26
CA LYS A 67 3.77 10.37 -14.10
C LYS A 67 2.64 10.23 -13.08
N ARG A 68 1.79 9.21 -13.25
CA ARG A 68 0.66 8.94 -12.35
C ARG A 68 1.12 8.69 -10.91
N ILE A 69 2.22 7.96 -10.71
CA ILE A 69 2.79 7.70 -9.38
C ILE A 69 3.26 9.01 -8.72
N CYS A 70 3.91 9.91 -9.47
CA CYS A 70 4.30 11.22 -8.98
C CYS A 70 3.09 12.04 -8.50
N GLU A 71 2.02 12.11 -9.31
CA GLU A 71 0.79 12.84 -8.95
C GLU A 71 0.10 12.24 -7.72
N GLN A 72 0.01 10.91 -7.65
CA GLN A 72 -0.57 10.20 -6.51
C GLN A 72 0.26 10.39 -5.23
N PHE A 73 1.59 10.39 -5.35
CA PHE A 73 2.49 10.64 -4.22
C PHE A 73 2.27 12.03 -3.62
N ILE A 74 2.09 13.05 -4.47
CA ILE A 74 1.83 14.43 -4.04
C ILE A 74 0.49 14.52 -3.32
N LYS A 75 -0.56 13.92 -3.90
CA LYS A 75 -1.89 13.82 -3.24
C LYS A 75 -1.77 13.14 -1.88
N LEU A 76 -0.99 12.07 -1.80
CA LEU A 76 -0.77 11.30 -0.57
C LEU A 76 -0.05 12.14 0.49
N TYR A 77 1.04 12.81 0.11
CA TYR A 77 1.83 13.67 0.99
C TYR A 77 0.96 14.75 1.64
N TYR A 78 0.19 15.49 0.85
CA TYR A 78 -0.70 16.54 1.39
C TYR A 78 -1.86 15.97 2.20
N SER A 79 -2.43 14.83 1.79
CA SER A 79 -3.48 14.19 2.57
C SER A 79 -2.96 13.77 3.96
N LEU A 80 -1.71 13.33 4.07
CA LEU A 80 -1.09 12.97 5.34
C LEU A 80 -0.73 14.19 6.18
N LYS A 81 -0.20 15.24 5.56
CA LYS A 81 0.06 16.53 6.20
C LYS A 81 -1.22 17.06 6.85
N ASP A 82 -2.31 17.10 6.11
CA ASP A 82 -3.56 17.74 6.53
C ASP A 82 -4.33 17.05 7.66
N ASN A 83 -4.10 15.76 7.88
CA ASN A 83 -4.86 14.97 8.85
C ASN A 83 -4.31 15.04 10.28
N ASN A 84 -3.42 16.01 10.58
CA ASN A 84 -2.79 16.27 11.89
C ASN A 84 -2.03 15.08 12.54
N LYS A 85 -2.03 13.89 11.94
CA LYS A 85 -1.21 12.75 12.39
C LYS A 85 0.28 12.88 12.03
N CYS A 86 0.61 13.76 11.08
CA CYS A 86 1.97 13.90 10.57
C CYS A 86 2.59 15.28 10.88
N ILE A 87 1.82 16.26 11.36
CA ILE A 87 2.34 17.60 11.68
C ILE A 87 2.71 17.66 13.15
N ASN A 88 3.95 17.29 13.47
CA ASN A 88 4.74 18.08 14.40
C ASN A 88 6.05 18.38 13.67
N LYS A 89 6.19 19.65 13.26
CA LYS A 89 7.34 20.17 12.53
C LYS A 89 8.58 19.99 13.40
N GLY A 90 9.40 18.97 13.11
CA GLY A 90 10.67 18.81 13.79
C GLY A 90 11.29 17.43 13.64
N ASP A 91 10.46 16.39 13.44
CA ASP A 91 10.94 15.00 13.55
C ASP A 91 10.36 14.09 12.44
N PHE A 92 10.44 14.56 11.20
CA PHE A 92 9.94 13.81 10.04
C PHE A 92 10.78 12.57 9.75
N ASP A 93 12.05 12.52 10.15
CA ASP A 93 12.92 11.36 9.84
C ASP A 93 12.48 10.08 10.60
N TYR A 94 11.69 10.23 11.67
CA TYR A 94 11.26 9.15 12.55
C TYR A 94 9.73 8.95 12.67
N ASN A 95 8.91 9.79 12.03
CA ASN A 95 7.46 9.60 12.08
C ASN A 95 7.00 8.44 11.18
N LYS A 96 6.09 7.59 11.67
CA LYS A 96 5.33 6.57 10.93
C LYS A 96 4.81 7.05 9.56
N CYS A 97 4.42 8.32 9.43
CA CYS A 97 4.00 8.90 8.15
C CYS A 97 5.11 8.88 7.09
N SER A 98 6.32 9.25 7.48
CA SER A 98 7.48 9.27 6.60
C SER A 98 7.92 7.86 6.24
N LYS A 99 7.91 6.93 7.20
CA LYS A 99 8.17 5.50 6.94
C LYS A 99 7.14 4.91 5.96
N PHE A 100 5.86 5.30 6.10
CA PHE A 100 4.82 4.91 5.15
C PHE A 100 5.02 5.54 3.75
N LEU A 101 5.34 6.83 3.67
CA LEU A 101 5.61 7.50 2.39
C LEU A 101 6.82 6.88 1.68
N ASN A 102 7.89 6.58 2.44
CA ASN A 102 9.06 5.88 1.94
C ASN A 102 8.71 4.49 1.39
N TYR A 103 7.94 3.70 2.15
CA TYR A 103 7.42 2.41 1.69
C TYR A 103 6.58 2.56 0.42
N TRP A 104 5.62 3.49 0.40
CA TRP A 104 4.67 3.63 -0.70
C TRP A 104 5.39 3.98 -2.00
N ILE A 105 6.34 4.93 -1.98
CA ILE A 105 7.07 5.31 -3.19
C ILE A 105 7.99 4.18 -3.66
N ASN A 106 8.68 3.48 -2.76
CA ASN A 106 9.47 2.29 -3.08
C ASN A 106 8.61 1.21 -3.75
N PHE A 107 7.43 0.93 -3.21
CA PHE A 107 6.53 -0.09 -3.74
C PHE A 107 5.98 0.28 -5.13
N LYS A 108 5.54 1.53 -5.30
CA LYS A 108 4.86 1.95 -6.53
C LYS A 108 5.85 2.25 -7.65
N LEU A 109 6.89 3.02 -7.37
CA LEU A 109 7.83 3.50 -8.37
C LEU A 109 8.64 2.36 -8.98
N ARG A 110 9.01 1.34 -8.19
CA ARG A 110 9.73 0.16 -8.70
C ARG A 110 9.02 -0.60 -9.81
N LYS A 111 7.70 -0.42 -9.98
CA LYS A 111 6.94 -1.03 -11.07
C LYS A 111 7.17 -0.35 -12.42
N SER A 112 7.66 0.89 -12.40
CA SER A 112 7.85 1.73 -13.60
C SER A 112 9.33 1.95 -13.93
N ILE A 113 10.27 1.41 -13.13
CA ILE A 113 11.72 1.55 -13.36
C ILE A 113 12.32 0.30 -14.01
N LYS A 114 13.42 0.48 -14.72
CA LYS A 114 14.26 -0.62 -15.24
C LYS A 114 14.89 -1.41 -14.09
N ASN A 115 15.06 -2.71 -14.28
CA ASN A 115 15.69 -3.59 -13.29
C ASN A 115 17.12 -3.12 -12.95
N GLY A 116 17.39 -2.90 -11.66
CA GLY A 116 18.72 -2.54 -11.13
C GLY A 116 18.60 -1.67 -9.87
N ASP A 117 19.42 -1.93 -8.85
CA ASP A 117 19.32 -1.23 -7.55
C ASP A 117 19.71 0.24 -7.66
N SER A 118 20.79 0.56 -8.37
CA SER A 118 21.19 1.94 -8.68
C SER A 118 20.15 2.72 -9.48
N THR A 119 19.19 2.03 -10.13
CA THR A 119 18.14 2.66 -10.92
C THR A 119 17.12 3.36 -10.01
N PHE A 120 16.80 2.79 -8.84
CA PHE A 120 15.82 3.41 -7.94
C PHE A 120 16.33 4.74 -7.40
N CYS A 121 17.56 4.79 -6.88
CA CYS A 121 18.18 6.01 -6.36
C CYS A 121 18.23 7.13 -7.42
N ASN A 122 18.56 6.79 -8.68
CA ASN A 122 18.58 7.78 -9.76
C ASN A 122 17.18 8.34 -10.05
N VAL A 123 16.18 7.47 -10.21
CA VAL A 123 14.79 7.90 -10.48
C VAL A 123 14.23 8.70 -9.31
N TYR A 124 14.50 8.27 -8.08
CA TYR A 124 14.12 8.99 -6.88
C TYR A 124 14.81 10.37 -6.81
N GLY A 125 16.12 10.47 -7.06
CA GLY A 125 16.83 11.76 -7.07
C GLY A 125 16.26 12.73 -8.10
N HIS A 126 15.79 12.23 -9.24
CA HIS A 126 15.09 13.04 -10.23
C HIS A 126 13.72 13.50 -9.74
N LEU A 127 12.94 12.62 -9.09
CA LEU A 127 11.66 12.97 -8.47
C LEU A 127 11.87 14.03 -7.39
N ASP A 128 12.82 13.80 -6.50
CA ASP A 128 13.19 14.68 -5.40
C ASP A 128 13.53 16.09 -5.91
N GLY A 129 14.46 16.20 -6.87
CA GLY A 129 14.86 17.48 -7.44
C GLY A 129 13.71 18.26 -8.11
N GLN A 130 12.64 17.58 -8.56
CA GLN A 130 11.45 18.28 -9.07
C GLN A 130 10.50 18.75 -7.96
N LEU A 131 10.45 18.05 -6.82
CA LEU A 131 9.45 18.28 -5.76
C LEU A 131 9.96 19.16 -4.60
N THR A 132 11.23 19.04 -4.20
CA THR A 132 11.80 19.79 -3.05
C THR A 132 12.19 21.24 -3.36
N GLY A 133 12.39 21.59 -4.64
CA GLY A 133 12.79 22.93 -5.07
C GLY A 133 11.69 23.99 -5.15
N ASN A 134 10.45 23.71 -4.70
CA ASN A 134 9.34 24.65 -4.79
C ASN A 134 9.09 25.36 -3.46
N GLU A 135 9.64 26.57 -3.31
CA GLU A 135 9.55 27.38 -2.08
C GLU A 135 8.10 27.62 -1.60
N LYS A 136 7.13 27.64 -2.53
CA LYS A 136 5.72 27.91 -2.21
C LYS A 136 4.99 26.70 -1.62
N TYR A 137 5.37 25.48 -2.02
CA TYR A 137 4.63 24.26 -1.69
C TYR A 137 5.44 23.25 -0.85
N ASN A 138 6.76 23.45 -0.75
CA ASN A 138 7.76 22.74 0.07
C ASN A 138 7.35 21.33 0.51
N ILE A 139 7.54 20.36 -0.39
CA ILE A 139 7.51 18.95 -0.07
C ILE A 139 8.91 18.59 0.44
N TYR A 140 9.01 18.07 1.67
CA TYR A 140 10.27 17.55 2.20
C TYR A 140 10.33 16.05 1.91
N LEU A 141 11.45 15.58 1.36
CA LEU A 141 11.64 14.18 0.96
C LEU A 141 12.88 13.52 1.55
N GLY A 142 13.59 14.20 2.47
CA GLY A 142 14.83 13.70 3.08
C GLY A 142 14.68 12.41 3.92
N PHE A 143 13.46 11.87 4.04
CA PHE A 143 13.16 10.60 4.71
C PHE A 143 13.00 9.41 3.75
N ILE A 144 13.10 9.63 2.43
CA ILE A 144 12.95 8.56 1.44
C ILE A 144 14.33 7.95 1.19
N ASP A 145 14.39 6.63 1.36
CA ASP A 145 15.58 5.82 1.18
C ASP A 145 15.25 4.60 0.31
N ASP A 146 16.26 4.02 -0.33
CA ASP A 146 16.15 2.75 -1.03
C ASP A 146 15.88 1.63 -0.02
N ILE A 147 14.67 1.05 -0.04
CA ILE A 147 14.32 -0.09 0.83
C ILE A 147 14.85 -1.36 0.17
N ASP A 148 15.62 -2.15 0.92
CA ASP A 148 16.10 -3.45 0.48
C ASP A 148 14.97 -4.30 -0.14
N LYS A 149 15.27 -5.03 -1.21
CA LYS A 149 14.26 -5.78 -1.98
C LYS A 149 13.55 -6.84 -1.14
N ASP A 150 14.27 -7.52 -0.24
CA ASP A 150 13.70 -8.59 0.57
C ASP A 150 12.79 -7.99 1.66
N ASP A 151 13.19 -6.88 2.28
CA ASP A 151 12.34 -6.16 3.22
C ASP A 151 11.12 -5.55 2.53
N LEU A 152 11.27 -4.93 1.36
CA LEU A 152 10.14 -4.41 0.59
C LEU A 152 9.17 -5.52 0.19
N TYR A 153 9.68 -6.69 -0.22
CA TYR A 153 8.84 -7.86 -0.53
C TYR A 153 8.02 -8.31 0.69
N LYS A 154 8.65 -8.43 1.86
CA LYS A 154 7.98 -8.74 3.14
C LYS A 154 6.93 -7.68 3.51
N MET A 155 7.27 -6.41 3.39
CA MET A 155 6.34 -5.30 3.65
C MET A 155 5.13 -5.35 2.71
N ASN A 156 5.32 -5.67 1.43
CA ASN A 156 4.23 -5.80 0.46
C ASN A 156 3.25 -6.93 0.86
N ILE A 157 3.76 -8.06 1.37
CA ILE A 157 2.91 -9.14 1.90
C ILE A 157 2.05 -8.63 3.05
N LEU A 158 2.65 -7.98 4.06
CA LEU A 158 1.90 -7.40 5.19
C LEU A 158 0.88 -6.36 4.73
N TYR A 159 1.27 -5.46 3.83
CA TYR A 159 0.38 -4.43 3.33
C TYR A 159 -0.84 -5.02 2.63
N ASN A 160 -0.64 -6.03 1.77
CA ASN A 160 -1.75 -6.71 1.08
C ASN A 160 -2.65 -7.49 2.05
N LEU A 161 -2.10 -8.08 3.11
CA LEU A 161 -2.89 -8.66 4.20
C LEU A 161 -3.83 -7.60 4.82
N TYR A 162 -3.30 -6.42 5.15
CA TYR A 162 -4.09 -5.34 5.74
C TYR A 162 -5.08 -4.69 4.76
N VAL A 163 -4.77 -4.64 3.46
CA VAL A 163 -5.71 -4.17 2.42
C VAL A 163 -6.95 -5.06 2.39
N ASN A 164 -6.76 -6.38 2.32
CA ASN A 164 -7.85 -7.35 2.31
C ASN A 164 -8.61 -7.38 3.65
N TYR A 165 -7.90 -7.32 4.77
CA TYR A 165 -8.51 -7.17 6.10
C TYR A 165 -9.42 -5.95 6.20
N SER A 166 -8.99 -4.80 5.67
CA SER A 166 -9.78 -3.55 5.72
C SER A 166 -11.08 -3.67 4.93
N GLU A 167 -11.07 -4.37 3.79
CA GLU A 167 -12.27 -4.66 3.00
C GLU A 167 -13.23 -5.60 3.75
N LEU A 168 -12.70 -6.71 4.28
CA LEU A 168 -13.46 -7.64 5.11
C LEU A 168 -14.11 -6.93 6.30
N LYS A 169 -13.33 -6.14 7.03
CA LYS A 169 -13.79 -5.35 8.17
C LYS A 169 -14.88 -4.35 7.78
N THR A 170 -14.76 -3.71 6.62
CA THR A 170 -15.78 -2.80 6.10
C THR A 170 -17.08 -3.56 5.86
N ILE A 171 -17.05 -4.65 5.09
CA ILE A 171 -18.23 -5.47 4.77
C ILE A 171 -18.90 -6.01 6.04
N ILE A 172 -18.12 -6.53 6.99
CA ILE A 172 -18.63 -7.11 8.24
C ILE A 172 -19.27 -6.06 9.15
N ASN A 173 -18.76 -4.82 9.16
CA ASN A 173 -19.27 -3.75 10.02
C ASN A 173 -20.43 -2.94 9.41
N THR A 174 -20.60 -2.91 8.09
CA THR A 174 -21.61 -2.06 7.42
C THR A 174 -22.98 -2.72 7.19
N THR A 175 -23.19 -3.99 7.55
CA THR A 175 -24.42 -4.70 7.14
C THR A 175 -25.41 -4.88 8.31
N PRO A 176 -26.72 -4.59 8.08
CA PRO A 176 -27.60 -5.73 7.77
C PRO A 176 -28.39 -5.69 6.44
N GLN A 177 -28.47 -4.58 5.65
CA GLN A 177 -29.67 -4.43 4.80
C GLN A 177 -29.64 -4.48 3.26
N GLN A 178 -28.57 -4.38 2.45
CA GLN A 178 -28.84 -4.31 0.98
C GLN A 178 -27.77 -4.73 -0.05
N LEU A 179 -26.56 -5.13 0.33
CA LEU A 179 -25.68 -5.83 -0.60
C LEU A 179 -24.93 -6.91 0.16
N LYS A 180 -25.24 -8.18 -0.14
CA LYS A 180 -24.38 -9.32 0.21
C LYS A 180 -23.08 -9.20 -0.58
N ARG A 181 -22.20 -8.28 -0.19
CA ARG A 181 -20.85 -8.21 -0.76
C ARG A 181 -20.12 -9.47 -0.36
N SER A 182 -19.59 -10.16 -1.36
CA SER A 182 -18.85 -11.41 -1.16
C SER A 182 -17.61 -11.18 -0.32
N LEU A 183 -17.46 -11.96 0.75
CA LEU A 183 -16.26 -12.00 1.58
C LEU A 183 -15.16 -12.87 0.96
N LEU A 184 -15.56 -13.82 0.11
CA LEU A 184 -14.69 -14.88 -0.39
C LEU A 184 -13.45 -14.37 -1.15
N PRO A 185 -13.53 -13.37 -2.05
CA PRO A 185 -12.34 -12.85 -2.74
C PRO A 185 -11.28 -12.33 -1.76
N PHE A 186 -11.68 -11.46 -0.84
CA PHE A 186 -10.78 -10.87 0.14
C PHE A 186 -10.27 -11.89 1.15
N SER A 187 -11.11 -12.85 1.53
CA SER A 187 -10.71 -13.95 2.42
C SER A 187 -9.69 -14.88 1.77
N THR A 188 -9.85 -15.16 0.47
CA THR A 188 -8.95 -16.02 -0.31
C THR A 188 -7.59 -15.35 -0.50
N GLU A 189 -7.58 -14.06 -0.86
CA GLU A 189 -6.36 -13.26 -0.95
C GLU A 189 -5.63 -13.17 0.39
N CYS A 190 -6.36 -12.96 1.50
CA CYS A 190 -5.79 -13.04 2.84
C CYS A 190 -5.07 -14.38 3.09
N CYS A 191 -5.69 -15.51 2.72
CA CYS A 191 -5.06 -16.82 2.86
C CYS A 191 -3.78 -16.92 2.02
N THR A 192 -3.80 -16.49 0.76
CA THR A 192 -2.64 -16.51 -0.13
C THR A 192 -1.44 -15.79 0.49
N TYR A 193 -1.62 -14.54 0.93
CA TYR A 193 -0.53 -13.77 1.53
C TYR A 193 -0.13 -14.30 2.91
N TYR A 194 -1.07 -14.81 3.71
CA TYR A 194 -0.79 -15.31 5.05
C TYR A 194 0.05 -16.59 5.00
N ILE A 195 -0.23 -17.47 4.03
CA ILE A 195 0.57 -18.67 3.79
C ILE A 195 2.01 -18.29 3.43
N GLN A 196 2.20 -17.35 2.50
CA GLN A 196 3.54 -16.84 2.15
C GLN A 196 4.27 -16.28 3.37
N ALA A 197 3.60 -15.42 4.14
CA ALA A 197 4.17 -14.83 5.36
C ALA A 197 4.54 -15.90 6.40
N LYS A 198 3.70 -16.91 6.58
CA LYS A 198 3.94 -18.03 7.50
C LYS A 198 5.15 -18.85 7.08
N TYR A 199 5.35 -19.10 5.79
CA TYR A 199 6.56 -19.79 5.31
C TYR A 199 7.83 -19.01 5.65
N ILE A 200 7.82 -17.68 5.43
CA ILE A 200 8.95 -16.81 5.79
C ILE A 200 9.22 -16.86 7.30
N CYS A 201 8.18 -16.85 8.14
CA CYS A 201 8.31 -16.86 9.59
C CYS A 201 8.59 -18.22 10.24
N ASN A 202 8.49 -19.31 9.47
CA ASN A 202 8.85 -20.66 9.93
C ASN A 202 10.35 -20.96 9.75
N ASP A 203 11.08 -20.12 9.02
CA ASP A 203 12.54 -20.15 9.00
C ASP A 203 13.05 -19.65 10.35
N ASP A 204 13.85 -20.47 11.04
CA ASP A 204 14.38 -20.16 12.38
C ASP A 204 15.17 -18.84 12.41
N ASN A 205 15.79 -18.45 11.28
CA ASN A 205 16.51 -17.19 11.17
C ASN A 205 15.58 -15.96 11.14
N ASN A 206 14.30 -16.15 10.78
CA ASN A 206 13.33 -15.06 10.58
C ASN A 206 12.27 -14.99 11.70
N LYS A 207 12.18 -15.99 12.58
CA LYS A 207 11.11 -16.13 13.58
C LYS A 207 10.93 -14.91 14.50
N GLU A 208 12.04 -14.26 14.86
CA GLU A 208 12.06 -13.07 15.71
C GLU A 208 12.15 -11.76 14.92
N SER A 209 12.10 -11.81 13.59
CA SER A 209 12.12 -10.61 12.75
C SER A 209 10.91 -9.71 13.01
N MET A 210 11.10 -8.40 12.77
CA MET A 210 10.02 -7.41 12.91
C MET A 210 8.82 -7.74 12.01
N PHE A 211 9.08 -8.23 10.79
CA PHE A 211 8.05 -8.76 9.89
C PHE A 211 7.18 -9.83 10.58
N CYS A 212 7.79 -10.82 11.24
CA CYS A 212 7.07 -11.89 11.92
C CYS A 212 6.33 -11.42 13.18
N GLN A 213 6.86 -10.42 13.88
CA GLN A 213 6.15 -9.76 14.97
C GLN A 213 4.89 -9.04 14.46
N LYS A 214 4.99 -8.27 13.37
CA LYS A 214 3.83 -7.61 12.73
C LYS A 214 2.82 -8.63 12.18
N LEU A 215 3.28 -9.77 11.66
CA LEU A 215 2.40 -10.87 11.24
C LEU A 215 1.60 -11.46 12.42
N LYS A 216 2.22 -11.63 13.60
CA LYS A 216 1.51 -12.05 14.82
C LYS A 216 0.42 -11.04 15.20
N SER A 217 0.72 -9.74 15.13
CA SER A 217 -0.26 -8.68 15.37
C SER A 217 -1.42 -8.71 14.37
N PHE A 218 -1.12 -8.93 13.08
CA PHE A 218 -2.13 -9.13 12.05
C PHE A 218 -3.03 -10.33 12.36
N LYS A 219 -2.46 -11.49 12.72
CA LYS A 219 -3.22 -12.70 13.07
C LYS A 219 -4.22 -12.43 14.20
N SER A 220 -3.79 -11.72 15.26
CA SER A 220 -4.67 -11.33 16.37
C SER A 220 -5.84 -10.48 15.87
N LYS A 221 -5.57 -9.40 15.11
CA LYS A 221 -6.62 -8.52 14.55
C LYS A 221 -7.60 -9.27 13.65
N TYR A 222 -7.11 -10.22 12.85
CA TYR A 222 -7.94 -11.05 11.99
C TYR A 222 -8.83 -12.01 12.79
N ASN A 223 -8.29 -12.67 13.82
CA ASN A 223 -9.07 -13.54 14.70
C ASN A 223 -10.20 -12.78 15.41
N ASP A 224 -9.94 -11.55 15.86
CA ASP A 224 -10.99 -10.69 16.43
C ASP A 224 -12.08 -10.36 15.41
N LEU A 225 -11.70 -10.10 14.15
CA LEU A 225 -12.66 -9.87 13.07
C LEU A 225 -13.46 -11.14 12.76
N TYR A 226 -12.81 -12.31 12.77
CA TYR A 226 -13.46 -13.59 12.57
C TYR A 226 -14.50 -13.86 13.65
N ASN A 227 -14.18 -13.63 14.94
CA ASN A 227 -15.14 -13.80 16.03
C ASN A 227 -16.37 -12.89 15.88
N LYS A 228 -16.18 -11.65 15.40
CA LYS A 228 -17.29 -10.74 15.08
C LYS A 228 -18.14 -11.25 13.91
N PHE A 229 -17.50 -11.77 12.87
CA PHE A 229 -18.19 -12.42 11.75
C PHE A 229 -18.97 -13.63 12.23
N ASP A 230 -18.39 -14.49 13.06
CA ASP A 230 -18.99 -15.74 13.53
C ASP A 230 -20.30 -15.48 14.30
N GLY A 231 -20.29 -14.50 15.20
CA GLY A 231 -21.50 -14.05 15.90
C GLY A 231 -22.58 -13.44 14.98
N LYS A 232 -22.24 -13.13 13.73
CA LYS A 232 -23.15 -12.60 12.69
C LYS A 232 -23.22 -13.49 11.45
N ARG A 233 -22.74 -14.73 11.52
CA ARG A 233 -22.51 -15.58 10.33
C ARG A 233 -23.75 -15.72 9.46
N SER A 234 -24.93 -15.84 10.08
CA SER A 234 -26.23 -15.95 9.39
C SER A 234 -26.59 -14.75 8.52
N GLN A 235 -25.89 -13.62 8.64
CA GLN A 235 -26.11 -12.40 7.87
C GLN A 235 -25.35 -12.37 6.53
N PHE A 236 -24.47 -13.35 6.26
CA PHE A 236 -23.62 -13.39 5.08
C PHE A 236 -23.94 -14.63 4.22
N SER A 237 -23.78 -14.51 2.89
CA SER A 237 -23.91 -15.67 1.97
C SER A 237 -22.67 -16.54 1.92
N ASP A 238 -21.51 -15.93 2.20
CA ASP A 238 -20.21 -16.56 2.05
C ASP A 238 -19.56 -16.68 3.43
N ASN A 239 -18.74 -17.71 3.58
CA ASN A 239 -17.96 -17.88 4.79
C ASN A 239 -16.69 -17.03 4.75
N LEU A 240 -16.26 -16.56 5.92
CA LEU A 240 -14.90 -16.07 6.13
C LEU A 240 -14.00 -17.28 6.40
N LEU A 241 -12.84 -17.39 5.76
CA LEU A 241 -11.87 -18.46 6.03
C LEU A 241 -11.08 -18.12 7.29
N LYS A 242 -10.89 -19.08 8.21
CA LYS A 242 -9.92 -18.87 9.29
C LYS A 242 -8.51 -18.94 8.72
N LEU A 243 -7.61 -18.09 9.23
CA LEU A 243 -6.20 -18.12 8.83
C LEU A 243 -5.53 -19.48 9.07
N GLU A 244 -5.97 -20.23 10.08
CA GLU A 244 -5.44 -21.56 10.41
C GLU A 244 -5.98 -22.67 9.50
N GLU A 245 -7.13 -22.44 8.88
CA GLU A 245 -7.79 -23.35 7.93
C GLU A 245 -7.43 -23.01 6.48
N CYS A 246 -6.60 -21.97 6.26
CA CYS A 246 -6.12 -21.63 4.93
C CYS A 246 -5.42 -22.84 4.29
N PRO A 247 -5.81 -23.23 3.06
CA PRO A 247 -5.29 -24.44 2.45
C PRO A 247 -3.80 -24.28 2.18
N ASN A 248 -2.96 -25.12 2.80
CA ASN A 248 -1.54 -25.21 2.48
C ASN A 248 -1.39 -25.84 1.08
N ASN A 249 -1.58 -25.06 0.03
CA ASN A 249 -1.25 -25.46 -1.32
C ASN A 249 0.27 -25.41 -1.49
N LYS A 250 0.98 -26.43 -0.98
CA LYS A 250 2.40 -26.67 -1.32
C LYS A 250 2.64 -26.92 -2.83
N ILE A 251 1.64 -26.74 -3.68
CA ILE A 251 1.64 -27.10 -5.10
C ILE A 251 0.81 -26.04 -5.84
N ILE A 252 1.33 -25.55 -6.96
CA ILE A 252 0.84 -24.47 -7.84
C ILE A 252 1.36 -23.06 -7.49
N THR A 253 2.63 -22.77 -7.81
CA THR A 253 3.08 -21.68 -8.72
C THR A 253 4.59 -21.42 -8.65
N THR A 254 5.42 -22.41 -9.00
CA THR A 254 6.76 -22.15 -9.56
C THR A 254 6.71 -21.54 -10.97
N ALA A 255 5.52 -21.12 -11.45
CA ALA A 255 5.31 -20.52 -12.77
C ALA A 255 4.83 -19.05 -12.73
N VAL A 256 4.83 -18.36 -11.56
CA VAL A 256 4.54 -16.91 -11.54
C VAL A 256 5.49 -16.11 -10.65
N THR A 257 6.78 -16.40 -10.72
CA THR A 257 7.83 -15.49 -10.26
C THR A 257 8.16 -14.38 -11.28
N GLY A 258 7.39 -14.29 -12.39
CA GLY A 258 7.59 -13.28 -13.44
C GLY A 258 6.55 -12.15 -13.53
N SER A 259 5.29 -12.30 -13.05
CA SER A 259 4.22 -11.39 -13.49
C SER A 259 3.04 -11.13 -12.53
N ILE A 260 3.21 -11.16 -11.20
CA ILE A 260 2.16 -10.71 -10.24
C ILE A 260 2.59 -9.50 -9.38
N ILE A 261 3.68 -8.80 -9.74
CA ILE A 261 3.96 -7.49 -9.13
C ILE A 261 3.02 -6.40 -9.69
N GLY A 262 2.30 -6.70 -10.78
CA GLY A 262 1.55 -5.75 -11.62
C GLY A 262 0.02 -5.75 -11.54
N LEU A 263 -0.64 -6.56 -10.69
CA LEU A 263 -2.10 -6.52 -10.57
C LEU A 263 -2.51 -6.47 -9.09
N ILE A 264 -2.35 -5.31 -8.48
CA ILE A 264 -3.46 -4.81 -7.66
C ILE A 264 -4.47 -4.39 -8.72
N PRO A 265 -5.61 -5.09 -8.91
CA PRO A 265 -6.69 -4.48 -9.66
C PRO A 265 -6.95 -3.16 -8.93
N LEU A 266 -6.86 -2.05 -9.67
CA LEU A 266 -7.50 -0.82 -9.28
C LEU A 266 -8.99 -1.17 -9.11
N LEU A 267 -9.38 -1.64 -7.93
CA LEU A 267 -10.77 -1.93 -7.54
C LEU A 267 -11.64 -0.67 -7.58
N GLY A 268 -11.08 0.47 -8.01
CA GLY A 268 -11.80 1.69 -8.34
C GLY A 268 -12.57 1.69 -9.67
N ILE A 269 -12.55 0.62 -10.49
CA ILE A 269 -13.26 0.61 -11.79
C ILE A 269 -14.46 -0.36 -11.84
N LEU A 270 -14.62 -1.32 -10.91
CA LEU A 270 -15.73 -2.29 -10.99
C LEU A 270 -17.03 -1.88 -10.28
N TYR A 271 -17.10 -0.72 -9.61
CA TYR A 271 -18.35 -0.30 -8.94
C TYR A 271 -19.28 0.56 -9.82
N LYS A 272 -19.03 0.69 -11.13
CA LYS A 272 -19.90 1.47 -12.02
C LYS A 272 -20.05 0.88 -13.42
N VAL A 273 -20.33 -0.42 -13.51
CA VAL A 273 -20.90 -1.05 -14.72
C VAL A 273 -22.03 -1.99 -14.29
N SER A 274 -23.07 -1.42 -13.70
CA SER A 274 -24.38 -2.09 -13.51
C SER A 274 -25.54 -1.24 -14.05
N GLU A 275 -25.25 -0.10 -14.67
CA GLU A 275 -26.22 0.73 -15.38
C GLU A 275 -25.84 0.84 -16.87
N LEU A 276 -25.64 -0.31 -17.53
CA LEU A 276 -25.84 -0.35 -18.97
C LEU A 276 -27.33 -0.63 -19.19
N ASN A 277 -28.08 0.45 -19.36
CA ASN A 277 -29.41 0.46 -19.96
C ASN A 277 -29.39 -0.36 -21.25
N ILE A 278 -29.85 -1.61 -21.20
CA ILE A 278 -30.29 -2.30 -22.40
C ILE A 278 -31.69 -1.74 -22.70
N LYS A 279 -31.72 -0.68 -23.50
CA LYS A 279 -32.86 -0.36 -24.34
C LYS A 279 -32.50 -0.75 -25.76
N LEU A 280 -33.09 -1.83 -26.24
CA LEU A 280 -33.72 -1.99 -27.54
C LEU A 280 -34.45 -3.34 -27.55
#